data_AF-A0A150GLE5-F1
#
_entry.id   AF-A0A150GLE5-F1
#
_cell.length_a   1.000
_cell.length_b   1.000
_cell.length_c   1.000
_cell.angle_alpha   90.00
_cell.angle_beta   90.00
_cell.angle_gamma   90.00
#
_symmetry.space_group_name_H-M   'P 1'
#
loop_
_entity.id
_entity.type
_entity.pdbx_description
1 polymer ?
#
loop_
_entity_poly.entity_id
_entity_poly.type
_entity_poly.pdbx_seq_one_letter_code
_entity_poly.pdbx_strand_id
1 'polypeptide(L)'
;MVKQRMSSADVAAEVACLRQRILGLRVANIYDLTPKVLREKSSELPSNFCLKLRKHCRTRRVEAVRQLGVDRCVELTLGSGPAAVHLILEMYAQGNIVLTDAKYEVLTLLRSHRDDARGLVIMARHPYPMGALRLAARVRPQQLDAAAPAAADYRGEKGW
;
A
#
# COMPACT_ATOMS: atom_id res chain seq x y z
N MET A 1 17.18 -9.66 19.79
CA MET A 1 16.72 -9.94 18.41
C MET A 1 16.02 -8.69 17.90
N VAL A 2 16.68 -7.88 17.08
CA VAL A 2 16.09 -6.64 16.54
C VAL A 2 14.91 -7.04 15.65
N LYS A 3 13.75 -6.43 15.91
CA LYS A 3 12.53 -6.69 15.13
C LYS A 3 12.75 -6.13 13.72
N GLN A 4 13.02 -7.03 12.77
CA GLN A 4 13.32 -6.65 11.40
C GLN A 4 12.10 -5.90 10.82
N ARG A 5 12.32 -4.66 10.38
CA ARG A 5 11.27 -3.79 9.85
C ARG A 5 11.06 -4.14 8.38
N MET A 6 9.80 -4.40 7.98
CA MET A 6 9.47 -4.71 6.59
C MET A 6 10.03 -3.63 5.65
N SER A 7 10.87 -4.08 4.73
CA SER A 7 11.58 -3.27 3.75
C SER A 7 10.78 -3.11 2.46
N SER A 8 11.26 -2.26 1.56
CA SER A 8 10.66 -2.12 0.22
C SER A 8 10.82 -3.40 -0.61
N ALA A 9 11.93 -4.13 -0.44
CA ALA A 9 12.16 -5.40 -1.11
C ALA A 9 11.17 -6.48 -0.62
N ASP A 10 10.87 -6.51 0.68
CA ASP A 10 9.87 -7.42 1.24
C ASP A 10 8.48 -7.13 0.66
N VAL A 11 8.12 -5.84 0.50
CA VAL A 11 6.88 -5.43 -0.16
C VAL A 11 6.83 -5.90 -1.62
N ALA A 12 7.93 -5.77 -2.36
CA ALA A 12 8.02 -6.24 -3.73
C ALA A 12 7.81 -7.76 -3.83
N ALA A 13 8.42 -8.52 -2.93
CA ALA A 13 8.25 -9.97 -2.84
C ALA A 13 6.80 -10.35 -2.50
N GLU A 14 6.19 -9.69 -1.51
CA GLU A 14 4.78 -9.91 -1.14
C GLU A 14 3.82 -9.57 -2.28
N VAL A 15 4.06 -8.49 -3.02
CA VAL A 15 3.29 -8.15 -4.22
C VAL A 15 3.38 -9.28 -5.25
N ALA A 16 4.57 -9.85 -5.47
CA ALA A 16 4.74 -10.97 -6.39
C ALA A 16 3.93 -12.21 -5.95
N CYS A 17 3.99 -12.55 -4.65
CA CYS A 17 3.21 -13.64 -4.06
C CYS A 17 1.70 -13.41 -4.19
N LEU A 18 1.22 -12.19 -3.88
CA LEU A 18 -0.20 -11.84 -3.97
C LEU A 18 -0.69 -11.95 -5.40
N ARG A 19 0.07 -11.46 -6.39
CA ARG A 19 -0.32 -11.53 -7.81
C ARG A 19 -0.68 -12.95 -8.24
N GLN A 20 0.10 -13.94 -7.82
CA GLN A 20 -0.14 -15.34 -8.19
C GLN A 20 -1.41 -15.92 -7.55
N ARG A 21 -1.85 -15.37 -6.41
CA ARG A 21 -2.92 -15.96 -5.59
C ARG A 21 -4.27 -15.26 -5.74
N ILE A 22 -4.30 -13.95 -5.97
CA ILE A 22 -5.54 -13.17 -5.88
C ILE A 22 -5.97 -12.48 -7.17
N LEU A 23 -5.11 -12.41 -8.19
CA LEU A 23 -5.50 -11.82 -9.47
C LEU A 23 -6.66 -12.60 -10.09
N GLY A 24 -7.65 -11.87 -10.58
CA GLY A 24 -8.86 -12.43 -11.17
C GLY A 24 -9.93 -12.87 -10.17
N LEU A 25 -9.61 -12.97 -8.88
CA LEU A 25 -10.60 -13.27 -7.86
C LEU A 25 -11.51 -12.07 -7.59
N ARG A 26 -12.72 -12.35 -7.09
CA ARG A 26 -13.69 -11.31 -6.69
C ARG A 26 -13.70 -11.14 -5.18
N VAL A 27 -13.81 -9.89 -4.74
CA VAL A 27 -13.98 -9.56 -3.33
C VAL A 27 -15.37 -10.00 -2.87
N ALA A 28 -15.46 -11.09 -2.11
CA ALA A 28 -16.73 -11.64 -1.65
C ALA A 28 -17.31 -10.81 -0.49
N ASN A 29 -16.55 -10.67 0.59
CA ASN A 29 -16.95 -9.98 1.81
C ASN A 29 -15.76 -9.19 2.38
N ILE A 30 -16.08 -8.18 3.19
CA ILE A 30 -15.09 -7.34 3.88
C ILE A 30 -15.51 -7.27 5.34
N TYR A 31 -14.60 -7.63 6.23
CA TYR A 31 -14.83 -7.70 7.67
C TYR A 31 -13.87 -6.77 8.40
N ASP A 32 -14.35 -6.15 9.47
CA ASP A 32 -13.51 -5.43 10.42
C ASP A 32 -13.17 -6.40 11.55
N LEU A 33 -11.91 -6.83 11.61
CA LEU A 33 -11.42 -7.82 12.57
C LEU A 33 -10.75 -7.17 13.78
N THR A 34 -11.04 -5.89 14.05
CA THR A 34 -10.49 -5.20 15.22
C THR A 34 -10.93 -5.92 16.50
N PRO A 35 -10.07 -6.08 17.53
CA PRO A 35 -10.41 -6.79 18.76
C PRO A 35 -11.69 -6.29 19.44
N LYS A 36 -12.02 -5.01 19.28
CA LYS A 36 -13.28 -4.42 19.73
C LYS A 36 -14.49 -5.14 19.10
N VAL A 37 -14.52 -5.20 17.76
CA VAL A 37 -15.58 -5.86 16.98
C VAL A 37 -15.63 -7.37 17.25
N LEU A 38 -14.48 -8.01 17.43
CA LEU A 38 -14.42 -9.46 17.67
C LEU A 38 -14.83 -9.87 19.10
N ARG A 39 -14.47 -9.09 20.13
CA ARG A 39 -14.72 -9.44 21.54
C ARG A 39 -16.14 -9.16 21.98
N GLU A 40 -16.71 -8.05 21.55
CA GLU A 40 -17.96 -7.58 22.13
C GLU A 40 -19.18 -8.37 21.63
N LYS A 41 -19.03 -9.28 20.64
CA LYS A 41 -20.16 -10.00 19.98
C LYS A 41 -21.33 -9.05 19.65
N SER A 42 -21.03 -7.76 19.54
CA SER A 42 -22.00 -6.70 19.61
C SER A 42 -22.32 -6.30 18.18
N SER A 43 -23.61 -6.09 17.96
CA SER A 43 -24.23 -5.50 16.79
C SER A 43 -23.78 -4.05 16.53
N GLU A 44 -22.57 -3.66 16.93
CA GLU A 44 -22.01 -2.37 16.59
C GLU A 44 -21.87 -2.27 15.06
N LEU A 45 -22.53 -1.26 14.51
CA LEU A 45 -22.52 -0.96 13.09
C LEU A 45 -21.06 -0.95 12.58
N PRO A 46 -20.77 -1.55 11.42
CA PRO A 46 -19.41 -1.55 10.89
C PRO A 46 -18.89 -0.12 10.78
N SER A 47 -17.60 0.08 11.03
CA SER A 47 -16.98 1.41 10.91
C SER A 47 -17.35 2.05 9.56
N ASN A 48 -17.57 3.37 9.54
CA ASN A 48 -17.89 4.09 8.29
C ASN A 48 -16.87 3.81 7.17
N PHE A 49 -15.62 3.60 7.56
CA PHE A 49 -14.56 3.12 6.68
C PHE A 49 -14.87 1.74 6.09
N CYS A 50 -15.18 0.74 6.93
CA CYS A 50 -15.57 -0.60 6.49
C CYS A 50 -16.83 -0.59 5.62
N LEU A 51 -17.84 0.23 5.95
CA LEU A 51 -19.04 0.40 5.12
C LEU A 51 -18.72 0.95 3.73
N LYS A 52 -17.84 1.95 3.63
CA LYS A 52 -17.37 2.46 2.34
C LYS A 52 -16.58 1.42 1.56
N LEU A 53 -15.68 0.67 2.20
CA LEU A 53 -14.99 -0.44 1.54
C LEU A 53 -15.99 -1.47 1.00
N ARG A 54 -17.00 -1.87 1.78
CA ARG A 54 -18.06 -2.79 1.34
C ARG A 54 -18.82 -2.24 0.13
N LYS A 55 -19.22 -0.97 0.17
CA LYS A 55 -19.94 -0.31 -0.93
C LYS A 55 -19.12 -0.28 -2.22
N HIS A 56 -17.83 -0.01 -2.12
CA HIS A 56 -16.99 0.25 -3.28
C HIS A 56 -16.19 -0.96 -3.76
N CYS A 57 -15.91 -1.97 -2.94
CA CYS A 57 -15.01 -3.07 -3.30
C CYS A 57 -15.72 -4.41 -3.48
N ARG A 58 -16.88 -4.64 -2.84
CA ARG A 58 -17.60 -5.92 -2.91
C ARG A 58 -17.95 -6.25 -4.37
N THR A 59 -17.87 -7.55 -4.70
CA THR A 59 -18.08 -8.17 -6.02
C THR A 59 -17.12 -7.75 -7.13
N ARG A 60 -16.27 -6.74 -6.91
CA ARG A 60 -15.25 -6.35 -7.88
C ARG A 60 -14.14 -7.37 -7.97
N ARG A 61 -13.64 -7.55 -9.18
CA ARG A 61 -12.52 -8.42 -9.52
C ARG A 61 -11.20 -7.69 -9.22
N VAL A 62 -10.22 -8.39 -8.68
CA VAL A 62 -8.85 -7.87 -8.55
C VAL A 62 -8.20 -7.91 -9.94
N GLU A 63 -8.01 -6.74 -10.55
CA GLU A 63 -7.41 -6.62 -11.88
C GLU A 63 -5.90 -6.47 -11.82
N ALA A 64 -5.38 -5.81 -10.77
CA ALA A 64 -3.95 -5.64 -10.60
C ALA A 64 -3.55 -5.59 -9.12
N VAL A 65 -2.32 -6.02 -8.87
CA VAL A 65 -1.61 -5.87 -7.59
C VAL A 65 -0.23 -5.33 -7.94
N ARG A 66 0.14 -4.17 -7.40
CA ARG A 66 1.44 -3.56 -7.66
C ARG A 66 2.00 -2.85 -6.44
N GLN A 67 3.32 -2.71 -6.41
CA GLN A 67 3.97 -1.76 -5.53
C GLN A 67 3.91 -0.37 -6.18
N LEU A 68 3.65 0.67 -5.37
CA LEU A 68 3.75 2.05 -5.82
C LEU A 68 5.19 2.53 -5.70
N GLY A 69 5.85 2.78 -6.83
CA GLY A 69 7.26 3.18 -6.87
C GLY A 69 8.18 2.15 -6.19
N VAL A 70 9.16 2.63 -5.43
CA VAL A 70 10.00 1.84 -4.50
C VAL A 70 9.60 2.09 -3.04
N ASP A 71 8.39 2.57 -2.84
CA ASP A 71 7.82 2.87 -1.54
C ASP A 71 7.17 1.63 -0.94
N ARG A 72 6.99 1.62 0.38
CA ARG A 72 6.31 0.52 1.07
C ARG A 72 4.80 0.70 0.97
N CYS A 73 4.32 0.80 -0.25
CA CYS A 73 2.93 1.00 -0.60
C CYS A 73 2.49 -0.07 -1.59
N VAL A 74 1.45 -0.80 -1.25
CA VAL A 74 0.82 -1.80 -2.13
C VAL A 74 -0.48 -1.23 -2.65
N GLU A 75 -0.75 -1.39 -3.93
CA GLU A 75 -2.01 -1.05 -4.55
C GLU A 75 -2.70 -2.30 -5.09
N LEU A 76 -3.98 -2.45 -4.75
CA LEU A 76 -4.91 -3.38 -5.38
C LEU A 76 -5.88 -2.59 -6.26
N THR A 77 -5.86 -2.84 -7.58
CA THR A 77 -6.86 -2.31 -8.50
C THR A 77 -8.06 -3.25 -8.54
N LEU A 78 -9.24 -2.75 -8.21
CA LEU A 78 -10.48 -3.51 -8.17
C LEU A 78 -11.47 -3.01 -9.24
N GLY A 79 -11.88 -3.90 -10.13
CA GLY A 79 -12.68 -3.58 -11.30
C GLY A 79 -11.89 -2.84 -12.38
N SER A 80 -12.57 -2.50 -13.47
CA SER A 80 -11.95 -1.93 -14.67
C SER A 80 -12.66 -0.67 -15.15
N GLY A 81 -11.97 0.09 -16.00
CA GLY A 81 -12.50 1.31 -16.62
C GLY A 81 -12.84 2.41 -15.59
N PRO A 82 -13.82 3.28 -15.88
CA PRO A 82 -14.20 4.39 -15.00
C PRO A 82 -14.73 3.97 -13.64
N ALA A 83 -15.18 2.72 -13.51
CA ALA A 83 -15.68 2.17 -12.26
C ALA A 83 -14.56 1.57 -11.40
N ALA A 84 -13.31 1.51 -11.87
CA ALA A 84 -12.20 0.98 -11.09
C ALA A 84 -12.01 1.78 -9.79
N VAL A 85 -11.57 1.08 -8.76
CA VAL A 85 -11.15 1.68 -7.49
C VAL A 85 -9.80 1.13 -7.10
N HIS A 86 -8.96 1.95 -6.45
CA HIS A 86 -7.65 1.52 -5.97
C HIS A 86 -7.64 1.47 -4.45
N LEU A 87 -7.33 0.30 -3.90
CA LEU A 87 -7.09 0.10 -2.47
C LEU A 87 -5.59 0.14 -2.22
N ILE A 88 -5.12 1.22 -1.60
CA ILE A 88 -3.72 1.50 -1.34
C ILE A 88 -3.43 1.20 0.14
N LEU A 89 -2.46 0.34 0.40
CA LEU A 89 -1.96 0.01 1.73
C LEU A 89 -0.61 0.67 1.92
N GLU A 90 -0.56 1.67 2.79
CA GLU A 90 0.68 2.34 3.16
C GLU A 90 1.28 1.64 4.38
N MET A 91 2.48 1.08 4.24
CA MET A 91 3.15 0.33 5.32
C MET A 91 4.21 1.20 6.02
N TYR A 92 3.91 2.49 6.19
CA TYR A 92 4.75 3.46 6.90
C TYR A 92 4.30 3.64 8.35
N ALA A 93 5.24 3.70 9.31
CA ALA A 93 4.95 3.96 10.72
C ALA A 93 3.79 3.10 11.27
N GLN A 94 2.63 3.70 11.56
CA GLN A 94 1.42 3.02 12.06
C GLN A 94 0.59 2.33 10.96
N GLY A 95 0.97 2.52 9.70
CA GLY A 95 0.28 2.08 8.49
C GLY A 95 -0.87 3.01 8.09
N ASN A 96 -1.41 2.83 6.89
CA ASN A 96 -2.67 3.44 6.45
C ASN A 96 -3.34 2.55 5.40
N ILE A 97 -4.65 2.71 5.26
CA ILE A 97 -5.40 2.10 4.16
C ILE A 97 -6.22 3.21 3.52
N VAL A 98 -6.04 3.40 2.22
CA VAL A 98 -6.66 4.47 1.44
C VAL A 98 -7.42 3.84 0.29
N LEU A 99 -8.69 4.20 0.14
CA LEU A 99 -9.50 3.85 -1.01
C LEU A 99 -9.64 5.06 -1.91
N THR A 100 -9.33 4.90 -3.19
CA THR A 100 -9.45 5.94 -4.21
C THR A 100 -10.33 5.49 -5.37
N ASP A 101 -10.84 6.44 -6.14
CA ASP A 101 -11.48 6.18 -7.44
C ASP A 101 -10.44 5.96 -8.56
N ALA A 102 -10.89 5.74 -9.79
CA ALA A 102 -10.03 5.53 -10.96
C ALA A 102 -9.08 6.72 -11.29
N LYS A 103 -9.34 7.92 -10.75
CA LYS A 103 -8.52 9.12 -10.94
C LYS A 103 -7.60 9.39 -9.74
N TYR A 104 -7.52 8.44 -8.81
CA TYR A 104 -6.78 8.57 -7.55
C TYR A 104 -7.36 9.65 -6.61
N GLU A 105 -8.64 10.02 -6.73
CA GLU A 105 -9.30 10.84 -5.72
C GLU A 105 -9.67 9.97 -4.51
N VAL A 106 -9.30 10.40 -3.30
CA VAL A 106 -9.53 9.63 -2.07
C VAL A 106 -11.01 9.61 -1.70
N LEU A 107 -11.62 8.42 -1.74
CA LEU A 107 -13.00 8.18 -1.32
C LEU A 107 -13.12 8.02 0.21
N THR A 108 -12.17 7.30 0.80
CA THR A 108 -12.03 7.12 2.25
C THR A 108 -10.63 6.63 2.60
N LEU A 109 -10.27 6.80 3.87
CA LEU A 109 -8.98 6.42 4.39
C LEU A 109 -9.11 6.11 5.88
N LEU A 110 -8.24 5.25 6.39
CA LEU A 110 -8.24 4.88 7.80
C LEU A 110 -7.74 6.03 8.67
N ARG A 111 -6.70 6.75 8.21
CA ARG A 111 -6.10 7.89 8.91
C ARG A 111 -5.82 9.02 7.92
N SER A 112 -6.27 10.22 8.24
CA SER A 112 -5.80 11.43 7.57
C SER A 112 -4.41 11.79 8.05
N HIS A 113 -3.56 12.21 7.13
CA HIS A 113 -2.20 12.64 7.44
C HIS A 113 -1.90 13.95 6.71
N ARG A 114 -1.30 14.89 7.44
CA ARG A 114 -0.85 16.17 6.92
C ARG A 114 0.58 16.37 7.41
N ASP A 115 1.48 16.64 6.48
CA ASP A 115 2.86 17.02 6.73
C ASP A 115 3.11 18.33 5.98
N ASP A 116 2.97 19.44 6.70
CA ASP A 116 3.12 20.78 6.12
C ASP A 116 4.57 21.06 5.68
N ALA A 117 5.57 20.42 6.31
CA ALA A 117 6.97 20.59 5.95
C ALA A 117 7.30 19.98 4.58
N ARG A 118 6.61 18.90 4.21
CA ARG A 118 6.73 18.25 2.90
C ARG A 118 5.62 18.64 1.93
N GLY A 119 4.68 19.48 2.34
CA GLY A 119 3.49 19.83 1.56
C GLY A 119 2.59 18.63 1.25
N LEU A 120 2.62 17.58 2.07
CA LEU A 120 1.90 16.33 1.84
C LEU A 120 0.57 16.34 2.58
N VAL A 121 -0.53 16.15 1.87
CA VAL A 121 -1.87 16.04 2.46
C VAL A 121 -2.57 14.80 1.92
N ILE A 122 -2.99 13.91 2.83
CA ILE A 122 -3.77 12.71 2.53
C ILE A 122 -5.05 12.79 3.35
N MET A 123 -6.16 13.11 2.67
CA MET A 123 -7.49 13.24 3.26
C MET A 123 -8.57 12.89 2.24
N ALA A 124 -9.80 12.66 2.71
CA ALA A 124 -10.91 12.36 1.81
C ALA A 124 -11.20 13.54 0.87
N ARG A 125 -11.69 13.23 -0.35
CA ARG A 125 -12.02 14.18 -1.43
C ARG A 125 -10.83 15.00 -1.93
N HIS A 126 -9.62 14.48 -1.78
CA HIS A 126 -8.41 15.08 -2.31
C HIS A 126 -7.69 14.05 -3.19
N PRO A 127 -6.93 14.49 -4.21
CA PRO A 127 -6.08 13.59 -4.98
C PRO A 127 -5.06 12.92 -4.06
N TYR A 128 -4.91 11.60 -4.19
CA TYR A 128 -3.82 10.88 -3.57
C TYR A 128 -2.49 11.35 -4.19
N PRO A 129 -1.44 11.61 -3.38
CA PRO A 129 -0.23 12.30 -3.82
C PRO A 129 0.71 11.37 -4.63
N MET A 130 0.28 10.94 -5.80
CA MET A 130 1.04 10.06 -6.70
C MET A 130 2.39 10.68 -7.12
N GLY A 131 2.49 12.00 -7.19
CA GLY A 131 3.74 12.71 -7.50
C GLY A 131 4.78 12.67 -6.38
N ALA A 132 4.38 12.34 -5.14
CA ALA A 132 5.29 12.21 -4.01
C ALA A 132 5.95 10.81 -3.91
N LEU A 133 5.54 9.86 -4.76
CA LEU A 133 6.07 8.51 -4.77
C LEU A 133 7.52 8.49 -5.24
N ARG A 134 8.39 7.77 -4.52
CA ARG A 134 9.78 7.55 -4.96
C ARG A 134 9.79 6.52 -6.08
N LEU A 135 10.22 6.94 -7.27
CA LEU A 135 10.37 6.04 -8.42
C LEU A 135 11.70 5.29 -8.36
N ALA A 136 11.73 4.08 -8.92
CA ALA A 136 12.97 3.34 -9.06
C ALA A 136 13.92 4.10 -9.99
N ALA A 137 15.11 4.44 -9.50
CA ALA A 137 16.17 4.93 -10.36
C ALA A 137 16.73 3.76 -11.18
N ARG A 138 16.67 3.85 -12.50
CA ARG A 138 17.31 2.86 -13.37
C ARG A 138 18.83 3.00 -13.23
N VAL A 139 19.47 2.01 -12.63
CA VAL A 139 20.93 1.96 -12.58
C VAL A 139 21.45 1.51 -13.95
N ARG A 140 22.30 2.32 -14.58
CA ARG A 140 22.98 1.92 -15.83
C ARG A 140 24.09 0.91 -15.53
N PRO A 141 24.42 -0.02 -16.43
CA PRO A 141 25.50 -0.98 -16.24
C PRO A 141 26.83 -0.30 -15.81
N GLN A 142 27.17 0.81 -16.44
CA GLN A 142 28.35 1.62 -16.11
C GLN A 142 28.37 2.13 -14.65
N GLN A 143 27.20 2.38 -14.06
CA GLN A 143 27.08 2.81 -12.66
C GLN A 143 27.18 1.62 -11.69
N LEU A 144 26.83 0.42 -12.14
CA LEU A 144 27.05 -0.83 -11.38
C LEU A 144 28.55 -1.18 -11.37
N ASP A 145 29.20 -1.10 -12.53
CA ASP A 145 30.63 -1.41 -12.67
C ASP A 145 31.49 -0.43 -11.86
N ALA A 146 31.12 0.86 -11.83
CA ALA A 146 31.79 1.86 -11.02
C ALA A 146 31.57 1.67 -9.50
N ALA A 147 30.47 1.03 -9.08
CA ALA A 147 30.16 0.76 -7.68
C ALA A 147 30.72 -0.59 -7.18
N ALA A 148 31.07 -1.50 -8.10
CA ALA A 148 31.64 -2.81 -7.79
C ALA A 148 32.90 -2.77 -6.90
N PRO A 149 33.90 -1.89 -7.12
CA PRO A 149 35.08 -1.83 -6.25
C PRO A 149 34.73 -1.39 -4.81
N ALA A 150 33.76 -0.49 -4.63
CA ALA A 150 33.33 -0.05 -3.30
C ALA A 150 32.58 -1.15 -2.52
N ALA A 151 31.95 -2.10 -3.21
CA ALA A 151 31.32 -3.26 -2.57
C ALA A 151 32.34 -4.35 -2.18
N ALA A 152 33.45 -4.47 -2.93
CA ALA A 152 34.52 -5.41 -2.61
C ALA A 152 35.26 -5.05 -1.30
N ASP A 153 35.31 -3.75 -0.99
CA ASP A 153 35.90 -3.22 0.25
C ASP A 153 34.92 -3.18 1.45
N TYR A 154 33.67 -3.60 1.27
CA TYR A 154 32.67 -3.65 2.35
C TYR A 154 32.99 -4.79 3.34
N ARG A 155 33.91 -4.54 4.27
CA ARG A 155 34.07 -5.34 5.48
C ARG A 155 32.92 -5.00 6.41
N GLY A 156 31.84 -5.78 6.35
CA GLY A 156 30.63 -5.55 7.14
C GLY A 156 30.95 -5.13 8.58
N GLU A 157 30.74 -3.84 8.87
CA GLU A 157 30.88 -3.33 10.22
C GLU A 157 29.82 -4.03 11.08
N LYS A 158 30.31 -4.84 12.02
CA LYS A 158 29.50 -5.46 13.06
C LYS A 158 28.98 -4.37 13.99
N GLY A 159 27.81 -3.81 13.65
CA GLY A 159 27.01 -2.99 14.55
C GLY A 159 25.61 -3.58 14.67
N TRP A 160 25.42 -4.48 15.63
CA TRP A 160 24.11 -4.83 16.20
C TRP A 160 24.01 -4.21 17.58
#